data_AF-A0A973EZ64-F1
#
_entry.id   AF-A0A973EZ64-F1
#
_cell.length_a   1.000
_cell.length_b   1.000
_cell.length_c   1.000
_cell.angle_alpha   90.00
_cell.angle_beta   90.00
_cell.angle_gamma   90.00
#
_symmetry.space_group_name_H-M   'P 1'
#
loop_
_entity.id
_entity.type
_entity.pdbx_description
1 polymer ?
#
loop_
_entity_poly.entity_id
_entity_poly.type
_entity_poly.pdbx_seq_one_letter_code
_entity_poly.pdbx_strand_id
1 'polypeptide(L)'
;TKLGLKWAGLIEVDKGYNWDPASLEPGIGKDNIIGIEAPLWSETVTNIDEIEYMVFPRLPGYAEIGWTPVELRSWDEYKTRLGYHGPRFRAMNINFYESPLVEWK
;
A
#
# COMPACT_ATOMS: atom_id res chain seq x y z
N THR A 1 10.28 -16.69 -5.69
CA THR A 1 9.92 -15.36 -6.21
C THR A 1 11.21 -14.60 -6.41
N LYS A 2 11.31 -13.74 -7.44
CA LYS A 2 12.53 -12.94 -7.64
C LYS A 2 12.71 -11.89 -6.54
N LEU A 3 11.60 -11.32 -6.06
CA LEU A 3 11.54 -10.33 -4.96
C LEU A 3 10.42 -10.72 -3.96
N GLY A 4 10.54 -10.23 -2.73
CA GLY A 4 9.56 -10.39 -1.67
C GLY A 4 9.50 -11.78 -1.05
N LEU A 5 8.71 -11.90 0.02
CA LEU A 5 8.48 -13.13 0.77
C LEU A 5 6.99 -13.52 0.72
N LYS A 6 6.70 -14.78 1.05
CA LYS A 6 5.32 -15.32 1.06
C LYS A 6 4.90 -15.97 2.39
N TRP A 7 5.75 -15.88 3.42
CA TRP A 7 5.53 -16.57 4.69
C TRP A 7 4.26 -16.08 5.42
N ALA A 8 3.90 -14.80 5.25
CA ALA A 8 2.67 -14.18 5.75
C ALA A 8 1.54 -14.11 4.70
N GLY A 9 1.63 -14.93 3.63
CA GLY A 9 0.72 -14.87 2.49
C GLY A 9 1.09 -13.82 1.44
N LEU A 10 0.30 -13.75 0.38
CA LEU A 10 0.42 -12.73 -0.67
C LEU A 10 -0.54 -11.58 -0.35
N ILE A 11 -0.03 -10.35 -0.42
CA ILE A 11 -0.78 -9.13 -0.08
C ILE A 11 -0.88 -8.26 -1.33
N GLU A 12 -2.03 -8.35 -1.98
CA GLU A 12 -2.42 -7.51 -3.10
C GLU A 12 -2.85 -6.10 -2.61
N VAL A 13 -2.98 -5.14 -3.53
CA VAL A 13 -3.19 -3.72 -3.20
C VAL A 13 -4.47 -3.47 -2.40
N ASP A 14 -5.57 -4.14 -2.76
CA ASP A 14 -6.86 -4.04 -2.06
C ASP A 14 -6.75 -4.52 -0.61
N LYS A 15 -6.13 -5.67 -0.39
CA LYS A 15 -5.90 -6.23 0.94
C LYS A 15 -4.97 -5.34 1.77
N GLY A 16 -3.97 -4.72 1.13
CA GLY A 16 -3.08 -3.77 1.79
C GLY A 16 -3.77 -2.48 2.24
N TYR A 17 -4.90 -2.12 1.62
CA TYR A 17 -5.62 -0.88 1.87
C TYR A 17 -6.88 -1.06 2.76
N ASN A 18 -7.60 -2.17 2.58
CA ASN A 18 -8.93 -2.41 3.16
C ASN A 18 -8.89 -2.88 4.62
N TRP A 19 -8.45 -1.98 5.51
CA TRP A 19 -8.46 -2.20 6.96
C TRP A 19 -8.52 -0.87 7.73
N ASP A 20 -8.89 -0.99 9.01
CA ASP A 20 -8.90 0.08 9.99
C ASP A 20 -8.02 -0.34 11.18
N PRO A 21 -6.94 0.40 11.51
CA PRO A 21 -6.11 0.11 12.67
C PRO A 21 -6.91 -0.07 13.97
N ALA A 22 -7.97 0.72 14.16
CA ALA A 22 -8.77 0.71 15.39
C ALA A 22 -9.75 -0.47 15.48
N SER A 23 -9.86 -1.31 14.44
CA SER A 23 -10.75 -2.47 14.42
C SER A 23 -10.00 -3.81 14.47
N LEU A 24 -8.67 -3.81 14.52
CA LEU A 24 -7.87 -5.04 14.38
C LEU A 24 -7.79 -5.86 15.66
N GLU A 25 -7.70 -5.23 16.82
CA GLU A 25 -7.49 -5.89 18.11
C GLU A 25 -8.55 -5.47 19.13
N PRO A 26 -9.31 -6.41 19.71
CA PRO A 26 -10.27 -6.10 20.75
C PRO A 26 -9.64 -5.37 21.94
N GLY A 27 -10.24 -4.24 22.33
CA GLY A 27 -9.76 -3.44 23.46
C GLY A 27 -8.66 -2.44 23.12
N ILE A 28 -8.18 -2.40 21.87
CA ILE A 28 -7.27 -1.35 21.37
C ILE A 28 -8.06 -0.41 20.47
N GLY A 29 -8.40 0.77 21.00
CA GLY A 29 -9.11 1.81 20.26
C GLY A 29 -8.16 2.81 19.60
N LYS A 30 -8.74 3.78 18.87
CA LYS A 30 -8.01 4.87 18.21
C LYS A 30 -7.09 5.63 19.16
N ASP A 31 -7.52 5.88 20.39
CA ASP A 31 -6.74 6.61 21.40
C ASP A 31 -5.49 5.83 21.88
N ASN A 32 -5.40 4.53 21.59
CA ASN A 32 -4.24 3.70 21.90
C ASN A 32 -3.22 3.62 20.76
N ILE A 33 -3.53 4.19 19.58
CA ILE A 33 -2.76 4.01 18.34
C ILE A 33 -2.15 5.34 17.93
N ILE A 34 -0.82 5.41 17.91
CA ILE A 34 -0.09 6.63 17.48
C ILE A 34 -0.04 6.80 15.95
N GLY A 35 -0.29 5.74 15.19
CA GLY A 35 -0.21 5.74 13.73
C GLY A 35 0.04 4.34 13.18
N ILE A 36 0.47 4.28 11.92
CA ILE A 36 0.84 3.05 11.23
C ILE A 36 2.25 3.17 10.64
N GLU A 37 2.82 2.03 10.28
CA GLU A 37 4.08 1.96 9.54
C GLU A 37 3.92 0.95 8.38
N ALA A 38 4.68 1.16 7.30
CA ALA A 38 4.78 0.23 6.17
C ALA A 38 6.24 -0.20 5.99
N PRO A 39 6.71 -1.22 6.75
CA PRO A 39 8.10 -1.66 6.69
C PRO A 39 8.45 -2.29 5.34
N LEU A 40 9.63 -1.96 4.82
CA LEU A 40 10.25 -2.69 3.72
C LEU A 40 11.42 -3.51 4.25
N TRP A 41 11.25 -4.82 4.26
CA TRP A 41 12.33 -5.77 4.54
C TRP A 41 13.17 -6.02 3.29
N SER A 42 14.49 -6.13 3.45
CA SER A 42 15.45 -6.11 2.34
C SER A 42 16.16 -7.44 2.07
N GLU A 43 15.70 -8.58 2.62
CA GLU A 43 16.37 -9.88 2.41
C GLU A 43 16.40 -10.29 0.92
N THR A 44 15.48 -9.76 0.12
CA THR A 44 15.35 -10.07 -1.32
C THR A 44 15.51 -8.84 -2.22
N VAL A 45 15.88 -7.69 -1.63
CA VAL A 45 15.92 -6.39 -2.32
C VAL A 45 17.32 -5.82 -2.20
N THR A 46 17.92 -5.45 -3.33
CA THR A 46 19.35 -5.11 -3.44
C THR A 46 19.60 -3.76 -4.10
N ASN A 47 18.60 -3.16 -4.76
CA ASN A 47 18.72 -1.89 -5.46
C ASN A 47 17.41 -1.09 -5.42
N ILE A 48 17.47 0.16 -5.91
CA ILE A 48 16.35 1.10 -5.84
C ILE A 48 15.15 0.66 -6.70
N ASP A 49 15.37 0.10 -7.88
CA ASP A 49 14.28 -0.36 -8.76
C ASP A 49 13.47 -1.48 -8.09
N GLU A 50 14.13 -2.34 -7.32
CA GLU A 50 13.50 -3.40 -6.53
C GLU A 50 12.76 -2.85 -5.30
N ILE A 51 13.33 -1.84 -4.62
CA ILE A 51 12.65 -1.11 -3.54
C ILE A 51 11.34 -0.52 -4.06
N GLU A 52 11.41 0.24 -5.15
CA GLU A 52 10.27 0.91 -5.76
C GLU A 52 9.18 -0.09 -6.15
N TYR A 53 9.56 -1.18 -6.83
CA TYR A 53 8.62 -2.24 -7.22
C TYR A 53 7.91 -2.88 -6.02
N MET A 54 8.60 -3.02 -4.89
CA MET A 54 8.06 -3.64 -3.68
C MET A 54 7.16 -2.68 -2.88
N VAL A 55 7.45 -1.38 -2.87
CA VAL A 55 6.68 -0.40 -2.09
C VAL A 55 5.52 0.21 -2.89
N PHE A 56 5.70 0.47 -4.18
CA PHE A 56 4.65 1.00 -5.05
C PHE A 56 3.88 -0.14 -5.72
N PRO A 57 2.53 -0.10 -5.68
CA PRO A 57 1.70 1.08 -5.42
C PRO A 57 1.01 1.08 -4.03
N ARG A 58 1.47 0.25 -3.08
CA ARG A 58 0.82 0.13 -1.76
C ARG A 58 1.14 1.31 -0.83
N LEU A 59 2.32 1.90 -0.99
CA LEU A 59 2.80 2.99 -0.13
C LEU A 59 1.84 4.19 -0.02
N PRO A 60 1.26 4.75 -1.10
CA PRO A 60 0.24 5.79 -1.00
C PRO A 60 -1.00 5.36 -0.20
N GLY A 61 -1.39 4.09 -0.28
CA GLY A 61 -2.54 3.56 0.46
C GLY A 61 -2.29 3.52 1.96
N TYR A 62 -1.08 3.11 2.37
CA TYR A 62 -0.68 3.20 3.77
C TYR A 62 -0.62 4.65 4.26
N ALA A 63 -0.12 5.59 3.45
CA ALA A 63 -0.19 7.00 3.80
C ALA A 63 -1.64 7.48 4.02
N GLU A 64 -2.58 7.03 3.19
CA GLU A 64 -4.00 7.37 3.35
C GLU A 64 -4.64 6.72 4.59
N ILE A 65 -4.30 5.48 4.93
CA ILE A 65 -4.76 4.83 6.18
C ILE A 65 -4.30 5.64 7.40
N GLY A 66 -3.08 6.16 7.40
CA GLY A 66 -2.54 6.97 8.48
C GLY A 66 -3.07 8.41 8.55
N TRP A 67 -3.62 8.94 7.45
CA TRP A 67 -3.97 10.35 7.31
C TRP A 67 -5.49 10.63 7.27
N THR A 68 -6.23 9.80 6.54
CA THR A 68 -7.64 10.07 6.20
C THR A 68 -8.59 9.33 7.17
N PRO A 69 -9.59 10.02 7.75
CA PRO A 69 -10.62 9.38 8.58
C PRO A 69 -11.27 8.18 7.87
N VAL A 70 -11.52 7.09 8.61
CA VAL A 70 -12.00 5.81 8.06
C VAL A 70 -13.33 5.95 7.32
N GLU A 71 -14.22 6.82 7.80
CA GLU A 71 -15.52 7.12 7.21
C GLU A 71 -15.45 7.80 5.84
N LEU A 72 -14.29 8.34 5.47
CA LEU A 72 -14.02 8.95 4.17
C LEU A 72 -13.27 8.02 3.21
N ARG A 73 -12.83 6.84 3.68
CA ARG A 73 -12.05 5.89 2.88
C ARG A 73 -12.96 4.87 2.21
N SER A 74 -12.75 4.66 0.90
CA SER A 74 -13.43 3.61 0.11
C SER A 74 -12.47 3.00 -0.90
N TRP A 75 -12.43 1.67 -1.00
CA TRP A 75 -11.60 0.97 -1.99
C TRP A 75 -11.93 1.38 -3.43
N ASP A 76 -13.22 1.43 -3.75
CA ASP A 76 -13.68 1.67 -5.12
C ASP A 76 -13.34 3.07 -5.61
N GLU A 77 -13.37 4.04 -4.69
CA GLU A 77 -12.94 5.40 -4.94
C GLU A 77 -11.40 5.50 -4.97
N TYR A 78 -10.73 4.93 -3.97
CA TYR A 78 -9.27 4.95 -3.84
C TYR A 78 -8.56 4.32 -5.04
N LYS A 79 -8.99 3.15 -5.50
CA LYS A 79 -8.35 2.47 -6.65
C LYS A 79 -8.41 3.32 -7.93
N THR A 80 -9.44 4.17 -8.06
CA THR A 80 -9.56 5.12 -9.17
C THR A 80 -8.51 6.23 -9.04
N ARG A 81 -8.38 6.86 -7.86
CA ARG A 81 -7.31 7.85 -7.60
C ARG A 81 -5.91 7.25 -7.74
N LEU A 82 -5.73 6.01 -7.29
CA LEU A 82 -4.47 5.29 -7.43
C LEU A 82 -4.11 5.08 -8.90
N GLY A 83 -5.07 4.71 -9.75
CA GLY A 83 -4.89 4.59 -11.19
C GLY A 83 -4.38 5.88 -11.85
N TYR A 84 -4.83 7.05 -11.36
CA TYR A 84 -4.34 8.36 -11.81
C TYR A 84 -2.92 8.70 -11.38
N HIS A 85 -2.33 7.97 -10.42
CA HIS A 85 -0.89 8.10 -10.13
C HIS A 85 -0.01 7.45 -11.20
N GLY A 86 -0.53 6.52 -12.02
CA GLY A 86 0.22 5.81 -13.05
C GLY A 86 1.06 6.73 -13.97
N PRO A 87 0.47 7.76 -14.60
CA PRO A 87 1.23 8.70 -15.44
C PRO A 87 2.33 9.44 -14.67
N ARG A 88 2.10 9.77 -13.39
CA ARG A 88 3.09 10.42 -12.54
C ARG A 88 4.24 9.49 -12.20
N PHE A 89 3.97 8.24 -11.83
CA PHE A 89 5.01 7.24 -11.56
C PHE A 89 5.89 7.03 -12.78
N ARG A 90 5.30 6.86 -13.96
CA ARG A 90 6.05 6.71 -15.23
C ARG A 90 6.88 7.96 -15.56
N ALA A 91 6.31 9.16 -15.41
CA ALA A 91 7.03 10.41 -15.66
C ALA A 91 8.22 10.63 -14.70
N MET A 92 8.11 10.13 -13.47
CA MET A 92 9.17 10.17 -12.46
C MET A 92 10.14 8.98 -12.56
N ASN A 93 9.93 8.06 -13.50
CA ASN A 93 10.69 6.81 -13.62
C ASN A 93 10.69 5.97 -12.33
N ILE A 94 9.56 5.93 -11.62
CA ILE A 94 9.36 5.07 -10.45
C ILE A 94 8.91 3.69 -10.96
N ASN A 95 9.63 2.63 -10.58
CA ASN A 95 9.23 1.27 -10.86
C ASN A 95 8.09 0.85 -9.92
N PHE A 96 6.99 0.29 -10.43
CA PHE A 96 5.87 -0.11 -9.58
C PHE A 96 5.16 -1.34 -10.14
N TYR A 97 4.53 -2.10 -9.25
CA TYR A 97 3.69 -3.21 -9.65
C TYR A 97 2.33 -2.71 -10.15
N GLU A 98 2.08 -2.85 -11.46
CA GLU A 98 0.79 -2.57 -12.07
C GLU A 98 -0.24 -3.67 -11.70
N SER A 99 -0.81 -3.54 -10.49
CA SER A 99 -1.83 -4.46 -9.99
C SER A 99 -3.02 -4.55 -10.96
N PRO A 100 -3.53 -5.77 -11.26
CA PRO A 100 -4.68 -5.95 -12.15
C PRO A 100 -5.99 -5.46 -11.54
N LEU A 101 -6.02 -5.12 -10.24
CA LEU A 101 -7.20 -4.58 -9.57
C LEU A 101 -7.40 -3.07 -9.77
N VAL A 102 -6.43 -2.41 -10.40
CA VAL A 102 -6.40 -0.96 -10.62
C VAL A 102 -6.42 -0.70 -12.13
N GLU A 103 -7.31 0.17 -12.58
CA GLU A 103 -7.33 0.65 -13.96
C GLU A 103 -6.30 1.78 -14.13
N TRP A 104 -5.06 1.41 -14.46
CA TRP A 104 -3.95 2.34 -14.64
C TRP A 104 -4.16 3.27 -15.83
N LYS A 105 -3.94 4.57 -15.63
CA LYS A 105 -4.01 5.59 -16.67
C LYS A 105 -2.66 5.85 -17.32
#